data_AF-A0A4D4JKP0-F1
#
_entry.id   AF-A0A4D4JKP0-F1
#
_cell.length_a   1.000
_cell.length_b   1.000
_cell.length_c   1.000
_cell.angle_alpha   90.00
_cell.angle_beta   90.00
_cell.angle_gamma   90.00
#
_symmetry.space_group_name_H-M   'P 1'
#
loop_
_entity.id
_entity.type
_entity.pdbx_description
1 polymer ?
#
loop_
_entity_poly.entity_id
_entity_poly.type
_entity_poly.pdbx_seq_one_letter_code
_entity_poly.pdbx_strand_id
1 'polypeptide(L)'
;MALFGESKVISLARALLIERVRSDPTARAGGFTTDMAKKLDANQIAGTVEATVATIMETFAGLTLKGASPEDALRRIEAHRRSIGSSNDFYPDAGTADYIRYRFEVEYQGAQLPPGHLDFCIHAANHFFTYVDGKGDLNHAILFAQHERDRDRLEYLLDHLVVAFRDDDIESYEYLQQQAQAWAEFRSEQSQKRAAMQLRAELRRM
;
A
#
# COMPACT_ATOMS: atom_id res chain seq x y z
N MET A 1 1.56 -19.58 30.77
CA MET A 1 2.07 -19.74 29.40
C MET A 1 1.38 -18.69 28.53
N ALA A 2 1.82 -17.44 28.62
CA ALA A 2 1.09 -16.27 28.12
C ALA A 2 1.82 -15.60 26.93
N LEU A 3 1.03 -15.29 25.89
CA LEU A 3 1.14 -14.13 25.00
C LEU A 3 2.36 -14.04 24.04
N PHE A 4 2.38 -14.86 22.98
CA PHE A 4 2.99 -14.40 21.73
C PHE A 4 1.93 -13.64 20.94
N GLY A 5 1.98 -12.30 20.98
CA GLY A 5 1.18 -11.47 20.09
C GLY A 5 1.56 -11.74 18.63
N GLU A 6 0.58 -11.61 17.73
CA GLU A 6 0.82 -11.65 16.28
C GLU A 6 1.87 -10.59 15.89
N SER A 7 2.79 -10.94 14.99
CA SER A 7 3.83 -9.97 14.58
C SER A 7 3.20 -8.79 13.85
N LYS A 8 3.84 -7.62 13.93
CA LYS A 8 3.36 -6.40 13.27
C LYS A 8 3.15 -6.56 11.77
N VAL A 9 4.05 -7.30 11.12
CA VAL A 9 3.92 -7.67 9.70
C VAL A 9 2.64 -8.45 9.44
N ILE A 10 2.38 -9.51 10.22
CA ILE A 10 1.20 -10.35 10.01
C ILE A 10 -0.08 -9.56 10.31
N SER A 11 -0.11 -8.75 11.37
CA SER A 11 -1.28 -7.93 11.69
C SER A 11 -1.58 -6.90 10.59
N LEU A 12 -0.55 -6.23 10.04
CA LEU A 12 -0.73 -5.31 8.91
C LEU A 12 -1.17 -6.05 7.65
N ALA A 13 -0.49 -7.14 7.29
CA ALA A 13 -0.81 -7.93 6.10
C ALA A 13 -2.25 -8.46 6.14
N ARG A 14 -2.71 -8.92 7.30
CA ARG A 14 -4.10 -9.34 7.53
C ARG A 14 -5.09 -8.19 7.29
N ALA A 15 -4.79 -7.00 7.79
CA ALA A 15 -5.66 -5.84 7.60
C ALA A 15 -5.77 -5.44 6.13
N LEU A 16 -4.64 -5.44 5.43
CA LEU A 16 -4.57 -5.16 3.99
C LEU A 16 -5.30 -6.23 3.17
N LEU A 17 -5.18 -7.50 3.55
CA LEU A 17 -5.91 -8.59 2.91
C LEU A 17 -7.42 -8.44 3.12
N ILE A 18 -7.86 -8.05 4.31
CA ILE A 18 -9.28 -7.76 4.58
C ILE A 18 -9.78 -6.62 3.67
N GLU A 19 -8.98 -5.56 3.49
CA GLU A 19 -9.29 -4.48 2.55
C GLU A 19 -9.36 -4.96 1.09
N ARG A 20 -8.44 -5.84 0.68
CA ARG A 20 -8.48 -6.48 -0.64
C ARG A 20 -9.81 -7.19 -0.84
N VAL A 21 -10.19 -8.07 0.09
CA VAL A 21 -11.44 -8.85 -0.03
C VAL A 21 -12.68 -7.96 -0.05
N ARG A 22 -12.66 -6.85 0.69
CA ARG A 22 -13.75 -5.87 0.68
C ARG A 22 -13.90 -5.20 -0.69
N SER A 23 -12.79 -4.88 -1.34
CA SER A 23 -12.76 -4.14 -2.60
C SER A 23 -12.80 -5.04 -3.85
N ASP A 24 -12.41 -6.31 -3.74
CA ASP A 24 -12.34 -7.29 -4.83
C ASP A 24 -13.72 -7.93 -5.11
N PRO A 25 -14.38 -7.61 -6.23
CA PRO A 25 -15.67 -8.22 -6.58
C PRO A 25 -15.52 -9.71 -6.93
N THR A 26 -14.38 -10.10 -7.51
CA THR A 26 -14.11 -11.48 -7.94
C THR A 26 -13.93 -12.40 -6.74
N ALA A 27 -13.17 -11.95 -5.73
CA ALA A 27 -13.01 -12.70 -4.48
C ALA A 27 -14.35 -12.93 -3.78
N ARG A 28 -15.21 -11.90 -3.74
CA ARG A 28 -16.55 -11.99 -3.16
C ARG A 28 -17.47 -12.91 -3.96
N ALA A 29 -17.43 -12.83 -5.29
CA ALA A 29 -18.19 -13.73 -6.17
C ALA A 29 -17.74 -15.20 -6.00
N GLY A 30 -16.46 -15.43 -5.73
CA GLY A 30 -15.89 -16.74 -5.40
C GLY A 30 -16.16 -17.22 -3.96
N GLY A 31 -16.93 -16.46 -3.16
CA GLY A 31 -17.29 -16.83 -1.78
C GLY A 31 -16.20 -16.58 -0.74
N PHE A 32 -15.09 -15.93 -1.09
CA PHE A 32 -14.06 -15.56 -0.12
C PHE A 32 -14.46 -14.28 0.62
N THR A 33 -14.65 -14.38 1.93
CA THR A 33 -15.18 -13.29 2.76
C THR A 33 -14.13 -12.68 3.69
N THR A 34 -14.39 -11.47 4.18
CA THR A 34 -13.50 -10.82 5.16
C THR A 34 -13.33 -11.63 6.44
N ASP A 35 -14.34 -12.41 6.84
CA ASP A 35 -14.26 -13.27 8.02
C ASP A 35 -13.39 -14.50 7.79
N MET A 36 -13.29 -14.98 6.55
CA MET A 36 -12.31 -16.00 6.19
C MET A 36 -10.90 -15.43 6.27
N ALA A 37 -10.66 -14.23 5.75
CA ALA A 37 -9.36 -13.55 5.84
C ALA A 37 -8.91 -13.31 7.30
N LYS A 38 -9.84 -12.95 8.20
CA LYS A 38 -9.55 -12.81 9.64
C LYS A 38 -9.11 -14.12 10.30
N LYS A 39 -9.56 -15.27 9.80
CA LYS A 39 -9.33 -16.60 10.38
C LYS A 39 -8.08 -17.30 9.84
N LEU A 40 -7.48 -16.78 8.77
CA LEU A 40 -6.24 -17.36 8.24
C LEU A 40 -5.14 -17.37 9.30
N ASP A 41 -4.38 -18.46 9.40
CA ASP A 41 -3.24 -18.50 10.30
C ASP A 41 -2.08 -17.62 9.79
N ALA A 42 -1.06 -17.43 10.62
CA ALA A 42 0.08 -16.57 10.27
C ALA A 42 0.86 -17.08 9.05
N ASN A 43 0.93 -18.40 8.81
CA ASN A 43 1.63 -18.96 7.66
C ASN A 43 0.84 -18.73 6.37
N GLN A 44 -0.49 -18.84 6.42
CA GLN A 44 -1.38 -18.51 5.32
C GLN A 44 -1.30 -17.02 4.96
N ILE A 45 -1.22 -16.14 5.96
CA ILE A 45 -1.01 -14.70 5.74
C ILE A 45 0.39 -14.42 5.18
N ALA A 46 1.44 -15.09 5.67
CA ALA A 46 2.81 -14.86 5.23
C ALA A 46 3.02 -15.11 3.72
N GLY A 47 2.19 -15.96 3.11
CA GLY A 47 2.22 -16.24 1.67
C GLY A 47 1.56 -15.18 0.78
N THR A 48 0.88 -14.17 1.34
CA THR A 48 0.14 -13.18 0.53
C THR A 48 1.01 -12.02 0.06
N VAL A 49 0.55 -11.34 -1.00
CA VAL A 49 1.19 -10.12 -1.52
C VAL A 49 1.35 -9.07 -0.42
N GLU A 50 0.32 -8.91 0.41
CA GLU A 50 0.28 -7.95 1.50
C GLU A 50 1.38 -8.20 2.54
N ALA A 51 1.67 -9.47 2.84
CA ALA A 51 2.77 -9.85 3.73
C ALA A 51 4.15 -9.57 3.11
N THR A 52 4.30 -9.78 1.80
CA THR A 52 5.52 -9.41 1.09
C THR A 52 5.77 -7.91 1.16
N VAL A 53 4.76 -7.08 0.88
CA VAL A 53 4.86 -5.61 0.99
C VAL A 53 5.22 -5.19 2.42
N ALA A 54 4.50 -5.71 3.42
CA ALA A 54 4.73 -5.38 4.82
C ALA A 54 6.15 -5.77 5.28
N THR A 55 6.64 -6.94 4.89
CA THR A 55 7.98 -7.43 5.25
C THR A 55 9.08 -6.58 4.62
N ILE A 56 8.94 -6.21 3.35
CA ILE A 56 9.89 -5.33 2.66
C ILE A 56 9.96 -3.97 3.36
N MET A 57 8.81 -3.37 3.67
CA MET A 57 8.75 -2.07 4.33
C MET A 57 9.27 -2.09 5.77
N GLU A 58 8.96 -3.14 6.55
CA GLU A 58 9.51 -3.28 7.91
C GLU A 58 11.05 -3.36 7.86
N THR A 59 11.58 -4.20 6.97
CA THR A 59 13.03 -4.40 6.84
C THR A 59 13.70 -3.12 6.35
N PHE A 60 13.11 -2.44 5.36
CA PHE A 60 13.61 -1.18 4.81
C PHE A 60 13.64 -0.07 5.87
N ALA A 61 12.53 0.12 6.59
CA ALA A 61 12.46 1.08 7.69
C ALA A 61 13.48 0.76 8.79
N GLY A 62 13.63 -0.53 9.16
CA GLY A 62 14.60 -0.96 10.14
C GLY A 62 16.06 -0.73 9.74
N LEU A 63 16.41 -0.91 8.45
CA LEU A 63 17.75 -0.68 7.92
C LEU A 63 18.08 0.81 7.82
N THR A 64 17.12 1.62 7.34
CA THR A 64 17.27 3.07 7.22
C THR A 64 17.39 3.73 8.59
N LEU A 65 16.61 3.28 9.58
CA LEU A 65 16.74 3.72 10.98
C LEU A 65 18.14 3.41 11.57
N LYS A 66 18.79 2.34 11.10
CA LYS A 66 20.16 1.98 11.48
C LYS A 66 21.23 2.71 10.66
N GLY A 67 20.85 3.67 9.82
CA GLY A 67 21.76 4.52 9.04
C GLY A 67 22.15 3.97 7.67
N ALA A 68 21.50 2.91 7.18
CA ALA A 68 21.70 2.49 5.78
C ALA A 68 21.09 3.52 4.82
N SER A 69 21.77 3.80 3.71
CA SER A 69 21.17 4.54 2.60
C SER A 69 19.95 3.77 2.04
N PRO A 70 18.94 4.44 1.46
CA PRO A 70 17.80 3.75 0.85
C PRO A 70 18.22 2.67 -0.16
N GLU A 71 19.21 2.97 -1.01
CA GLU A 71 19.75 2.03 -1.99
C GLU A 71 20.43 0.83 -1.33
N ASP A 72 21.28 1.05 -0.33
CA ASP A 72 21.94 -0.05 0.38
C ASP A 72 20.93 -0.90 1.15
N ALA A 73 19.88 -0.31 1.70
CA ALA A 73 18.82 -1.02 2.40
C ALA A 73 18.10 -1.99 1.45
N LEU A 74 17.69 -1.51 0.29
CA LEU A 74 17.03 -2.33 -0.73
C LEU A 74 17.97 -3.38 -1.33
N ARG A 75 19.24 -3.06 -1.58
CA ARG A 75 20.26 -4.04 -2.01
C ARG A 75 20.43 -5.16 -0.99
N ARG A 76 20.41 -4.87 0.32
CA ARG A 76 20.47 -5.88 1.39
C ARG A 76 19.21 -6.75 1.44
N ILE A 77 18.03 -6.16 1.25
CA ILE A 77 16.76 -6.90 1.17
C ILE A 77 16.81 -7.87 -0.02
N GLU A 78 17.24 -7.39 -1.18
CA GLU A 78 17.35 -8.21 -2.38
C GLU A 78 18.36 -9.34 -2.20
N ALA A 79 19.55 -9.07 -1.66
CA ALA A 79 20.56 -10.08 -1.39
C ALA A 79 20.02 -11.18 -0.46
N HIS A 80 19.27 -10.82 0.59
CA HIS A 80 18.63 -11.79 1.46
C HIS A 80 17.57 -12.62 0.73
N ARG A 81 16.67 -11.99 -0.05
CA ARG A 81 15.64 -12.72 -0.82
C ARG A 81 16.24 -13.65 -1.88
N ARG A 82 17.36 -13.27 -2.51
CA ARG A 82 18.08 -14.13 -3.47
C ARG A 82 18.67 -15.37 -2.81
N SER A 83 19.21 -15.25 -1.60
CA SER A 83 19.74 -16.38 -0.84
C SER A 83 18.71 -17.49 -0.56
N ILE A 84 17.42 -17.15 -0.70
CA ILE A 84 16.28 -18.05 -0.44
C ILE A 84 15.67 -18.61 -1.74
N GLY A 85 16.02 -18.11 -2.94
CA GLY A 85 15.55 -18.76 -4.19
C GLY A 85 15.42 -17.93 -5.47
N SER A 86 16.21 -16.87 -5.70
CA SER A 86 16.16 -16.14 -6.99
C SER A 86 17.55 -15.86 -7.55
N SER A 87 17.77 -16.21 -8.83
CA SER A 87 19.04 -16.05 -9.56
C SER A 87 19.06 -14.86 -10.51
N ASN A 88 18.06 -13.98 -10.50
CA ASN A 88 18.04 -12.81 -11.37
C ASN A 88 18.87 -11.67 -10.78
N ASP A 89 19.86 -11.21 -11.54
CA ASP A 89 20.74 -10.10 -11.16
C ASP A 89 20.10 -8.72 -11.29
N PHE A 90 18.85 -8.65 -11.73
CA PHE A 90 18.13 -7.39 -11.88
C PHE A 90 17.74 -6.81 -10.52
N TYR A 91 18.07 -5.53 -10.36
CA TYR A 91 17.65 -4.68 -9.27
C TYR A 91 17.24 -3.35 -9.92
N PRO A 92 15.98 -2.90 -9.79
CA PRO A 92 15.62 -1.60 -10.31
C PRO A 92 16.31 -0.53 -9.43
N ASP A 93 17.10 0.36 -10.04
CA ASP A 93 17.62 1.59 -9.41
C ASP A 93 16.51 2.63 -9.20
N ALA A 94 15.43 2.18 -8.60
CA ALA A 94 14.20 2.92 -8.42
C ALA A 94 13.75 2.81 -6.95
N GLY A 95 12.92 3.76 -6.51
CA GLY A 95 12.55 3.89 -5.10
C GLY A 95 11.86 2.65 -4.54
N THR A 96 11.61 2.65 -3.23
CA THR A 96 11.01 1.49 -2.54
C THR A 96 9.70 0.99 -3.16
N ALA A 97 8.88 1.89 -3.70
CA ALA A 97 7.64 1.52 -4.40
C ALA A 97 7.91 0.69 -5.67
N ASP A 98 8.88 1.10 -6.49
CA ASP A 98 9.24 0.41 -7.72
C ASP A 98 9.93 -0.93 -7.43
N TYR A 99 10.74 -1.00 -6.38
CA TYR A 99 11.27 -2.26 -5.89
C TYR A 99 10.15 -3.24 -5.50
N ILE A 100 9.12 -2.77 -4.79
CA ILE A 100 7.98 -3.60 -4.40
C ILE A 100 7.18 -4.07 -5.62
N ARG A 101 6.95 -3.19 -6.61
CA ARG A 101 6.29 -3.55 -7.88
C ARG A 101 7.06 -4.62 -8.63
N TYR A 102 8.37 -4.46 -8.74
CA TYR A 102 9.26 -5.48 -9.29
C TYR A 102 9.13 -6.82 -8.56
N ARG A 103 9.17 -6.82 -7.21
CA ARG A 103 9.01 -8.07 -6.45
C ARG A 103 7.63 -8.70 -6.63
N PHE A 104 6.59 -7.89 -6.76
CA PHE A 104 5.25 -8.39 -7.07
C PHE A 104 5.24 -9.12 -8.42
N GLU A 105 5.82 -8.52 -9.46
CA GLU A 105 5.91 -9.11 -10.80
C GLU A 105 6.71 -10.42 -10.82
N VAL A 106 7.75 -10.53 -10.00
CA VAL A 106 8.58 -11.75 -9.90
C VAL A 106 7.89 -12.85 -9.10
N GLU A 107 7.31 -12.53 -7.94
CA GLU A 107 6.83 -13.53 -6.99
C GLU A 107 5.37 -13.95 -7.21
N TYR A 108 4.57 -13.09 -7.84
CA TYR A 108 3.13 -13.28 -7.99
C TYR A 108 2.71 -13.19 -9.46
N GLN A 109 3.48 -13.81 -10.35
CA GLN A 109 3.18 -13.88 -11.78
C GLN A 109 1.75 -14.39 -12.03
N GLY A 110 0.98 -13.60 -12.77
CA GLY A 110 -0.42 -13.91 -13.09
C GLY A 110 -1.43 -13.65 -11.98
N ALA A 111 -1.01 -13.17 -10.81
CA ALA A 111 -1.94 -12.77 -9.77
C ALA A 111 -2.71 -11.50 -10.20
N GLN A 112 -4.03 -11.57 -10.16
CA GLN A 112 -4.89 -10.41 -10.37
C GLN A 112 -5.19 -9.75 -9.04
N LEU A 113 -4.81 -8.49 -8.91
CA LEU A 113 -5.17 -7.63 -7.79
C LEU A 113 -6.21 -6.61 -8.24
N PRO A 114 -7.09 -6.14 -7.33
CA PRO A 114 -7.91 -4.98 -7.61
C PRO A 114 -7.03 -3.78 -8.03
N PRO A 115 -7.48 -2.94 -8.96
CA PRO A 115 -6.74 -1.75 -9.37
C PRO A 115 -6.31 -0.88 -8.18
N GLY A 116 -5.04 -0.49 -8.15
CA GLY A 116 -4.46 0.34 -7.09
C GLY A 116 -4.27 -0.35 -5.73
N HIS A 117 -4.57 -1.66 -5.61
CA HIS A 117 -4.40 -2.38 -4.33
C HIS A 117 -2.94 -2.49 -3.90
N LEU A 118 -2.02 -2.71 -4.84
CA LEU A 118 -0.59 -2.78 -4.53
C LEU A 118 -0.07 -1.44 -4.00
N ASP A 119 -0.44 -0.34 -4.65
CA ASP A 119 -0.07 1.01 -4.20
C ASP A 119 -0.68 1.34 -2.83
N PHE A 120 -1.93 0.96 -2.60
CA PHE A 120 -2.57 1.07 -1.28
C PHE A 120 -1.76 0.33 -0.20
N CYS A 121 -1.30 -0.89 -0.49
CA CYS A 121 -0.45 -1.64 0.44
C CYS A 121 0.89 -0.93 0.69
N ILE A 122 1.53 -0.39 -0.35
CA ILE A 122 2.79 0.36 -0.25
C ILE A 122 2.60 1.59 0.65
N HIS A 123 1.56 2.38 0.43
CA HIS A 123 1.26 3.57 1.24
C HIS A 123 1.00 3.21 2.70
N ALA A 124 0.17 2.19 2.95
CA ALA A 124 -0.14 1.75 4.31
C ALA A 124 1.11 1.26 5.04
N ALA A 125 1.90 0.41 4.40
CA ALA A 125 3.10 -0.18 5.00
C ALA A 125 4.20 0.87 5.23
N ASN A 126 4.40 1.79 4.29
CA ASN A 126 5.32 2.91 4.50
C ASN A 126 4.88 3.79 5.67
N HIS A 127 3.60 4.14 5.76
CA HIS A 127 3.10 4.92 6.89
C HIS A 127 3.29 4.17 8.21
N PHE A 128 2.91 2.90 8.24
CA PHE A 128 2.94 2.07 9.43
C PHE A 128 4.34 1.85 10.00
N PHE A 129 5.32 1.53 9.14
CA PHE A 129 6.69 1.20 9.58
C PHE A 129 7.63 2.39 9.62
N THR A 130 7.45 3.38 8.75
CA THR A 130 8.31 4.56 8.74
C THR A 130 7.82 5.57 9.75
N TYR A 131 6.52 5.89 9.79
CA TYR A 131 5.99 7.06 10.50
C TYR A 131 5.38 6.79 11.87
N VAL A 132 5.16 5.53 12.26
CA VAL A 132 4.62 5.22 13.59
C VAL A 132 5.63 4.47 14.46
N ASP A 133 6.33 5.22 15.32
CA ASP A 133 7.33 4.77 16.29
C ASP A 133 6.81 3.69 17.25
N GLY A 134 6.74 2.45 16.75
CA GLY A 134 6.45 1.28 17.56
C GLY A 134 5.01 1.17 18.09
N LYS A 135 4.18 2.23 18.01
CA LYS A 135 2.78 2.32 18.47
C LYS A 135 1.79 2.55 17.32
N GLY A 136 2.08 1.99 16.14
CA GLY A 136 1.22 1.95 14.97
C GLY A 136 -0.22 1.61 15.29
N ASP A 137 -1.13 2.59 15.27
CA ASP A 137 -2.54 2.27 15.12
C ASP A 137 -2.72 1.81 13.67
N LEU A 138 -2.92 0.51 13.51
CA LEU A 138 -3.23 -0.13 12.24
C LEU A 138 -4.31 0.65 11.48
N ASN A 139 -5.34 1.14 12.17
CA ASN A 139 -6.41 1.91 11.55
C ASN A 139 -5.89 3.23 10.96
N HIS A 140 -4.93 3.88 11.61
CA HIS A 140 -4.35 5.12 11.11
C HIS A 140 -3.58 4.91 9.80
N ALA A 141 -2.84 3.80 9.68
CA ALA A 141 -2.15 3.45 8.43
C ALA A 141 -3.12 3.11 7.30
N ILE A 142 -4.19 2.37 7.60
CA ILE A 142 -5.24 2.05 6.62
C ILE A 142 -5.96 3.33 6.16
N LEU A 143 -6.32 4.23 7.08
CA LEU A 143 -6.94 5.52 6.74
C LEU A 143 -6.00 6.42 5.93
N PHE A 144 -4.72 6.45 6.28
CA PHE A 144 -3.72 7.18 5.50
C PHE A 144 -3.65 6.67 4.07
N ALA A 145 -3.52 5.35 3.88
CA ALA A 145 -3.48 4.74 2.55
C ALA A 145 -4.77 4.97 1.75
N GLN A 146 -5.93 5.02 2.41
CA GLN A 146 -7.18 5.41 1.78
C GLN A 146 -7.09 6.83 1.21
N HIS A 147 -6.55 7.78 1.97
CA HIS A 147 -6.38 9.15 1.50
C HIS A 147 -5.38 9.28 0.35
N GLU A 148 -4.29 8.53 0.37
CA GLU A 148 -3.36 8.49 -0.77
C GLU A 148 -4.06 7.97 -2.02
N ARG A 149 -4.78 6.84 -1.91
CA ARG A 149 -5.55 6.27 -3.02
C ARG A 149 -6.59 7.23 -3.58
N ASP A 150 -7.31 7.93 -2.71
CA ASP A 150 -8.31 8.93 -3.11
C ASP A 150 -7.64 10.14 -3.80
N ARG A 151 -6.44 10.54 -3.35
CA ARG A 151 -5.64 11.59 -3.98
C ARG A 151 -5.22 11.19 -5.39
N ASP A 152 -4.63 10.01 -5.54
CA ASP A 152 -4.10 9.53 -6.81
C ASP A 152 -5.24 9.33 -7.83
N ARG A 153 -6.42 8.91 -7.36
CA ARG A 153 -7.64 8.86 -8.19
C ARG A 153 -8.06 10.24 -8.70
N LEU A 154 -8.00 11.27 -7.86
CA LEU A 154 -8.34 12.63 -8.30
C LEU A 154 -7.32 13.15 -9.32
N GLU A 155 -6.03 12.92 -9.09
CA GLU A 155 -4.97 13.30 -10.03
C GLU A 155 -5.19 12.63 -11.39
N TYR A 156 -5.49 11.33 -11.40
CA TYR A 156 -5.90 10.61 -12.61
C TYR A 156 -7.09 11.27 -13.32
N LEU A 157 -8.17 11.59 -12.59
CA LEU A 157 -9.36 12.20 -13.19
C LEU A 157 -9.06 13.58 -13.79
N LEU A 158 -8.23 14.39 -13.11
CA LEU A 158 -7.82 15.71 -13.60
C LEU A 158 -6.97 15.59 -14.86
N ASP A 159 -6.02 14.66 -14.90
CA ASP A 159 -5.19 14.42 -16.09
C ASP A 159 -6.04 13.99 -17.29
N HIS A 160 -7.02 13.10 -17.07
CA HIS A 160 -7.91 12.64 -18.14
C HIS A 160 -8.88 13.74 -18.61
N LEU A 161 -9.28 14.64 -17.71
CA LEU A 161 -10.10 15.80 -18.07
C LEU A 161 -9.32 16.75 -18.98
N VAL A 162 -8.03 16.97 -18.71
CA VAL A 162 -7.15 17.77 -19.58
C VAL A 162 -7.02 17.14 -20.96
N VAL A 163 -6.88 15.81 -21.04
CA VAL A 163 -6.81 15.09 -22.32
C VAL A 163 -8.13 15.19 -23.08
N ALA A 164 -9.27 14.90 -22.43
CA ALA A 164 -10.60 14.98 -23.06
C ALA A 164 -10.90 16.39 -23.56
N PHE A 165 -10.54 17.42 -22.79
CA PHE A 165 -10.66 18.82 -23.23
C PHE A 165 -9.80 19.13 -24.46
N ARG A 166 -8.57 18.63 -24.49
CA ARG A 166 -7.64 18.85 -25.61
C ARG A 166 -8.11 18.15 -26.89
N ASP A 167 -8.73 16.98 -26.75
CA ASP A 167 -9.17 16.14 -27.86
C ASP A 167 -10.60 16.46 -28.35
N ASP A 168 -11.23 17.51 -27.80
CA ASP A 168 -12.62 17.93 -28.10
C ASP A 168 -13.66 16.82 -27.85
N ASP A 169 -13.36 15.88 -26.95
CA ASP A 169 -14.29 14.83 -26.51
C ASP A 169 -15.21 15.38 -25.41
N ILE A 170 -16.28 16.05 -25.85
CA ILE A 170 -17.24 16.75 -24.99
C ILE A 170 -17.93 15.79 -24.01
N GLU A 171 -18.32 14.58 -24.45
CA GLU A 171 -19.01 13.62 -23.59
C GLU A 171 -18.10 13.11 -22.46
N SER A 172 -16.86 12.76 -22.78
CA SER A 172 -15.88 12.36 -21.75
C SER A 172 -15.52 13.53 -20.84
N TYR A 173 -15.40 14.75 -21.39
CA TYR A 173 -15.10 15.95 -20.61
C TYR A 173 -16.18 16.24 -19.56
N GLU A 174 -17.45 16.27 -19.96
CA GLU A 174 -18.57 16.54 -19.04
C GLU A 174 -18.68 15.47 -17.95
N TYR A 175 -18.51 14.19 -18.31
CA TYR A 175 -18.52 13.10 -17.35
C TYR A 175 -17.36 13.21 -16.34
N LEU A 176 -16.14 13.42 -16.83
CA LEU A 176 -14.95 13.54 -15.98
C LEU A 176 -15.00 14.79 -15.11
N GLN A 177 -15.58 15.89 -15.61
CA GLN A 177 -15.77 17.12 -14.84
C GLN A 177 -16.72 16.93 -13.66
N GLN A 178 -17.86 16.26 -13.87
CA GLN A 178 -18.78 15.92 -12.79
C GLN A 178 -18.12 15.02 -11.74
N GLN A 179 -17.36 14.01 -12.18
CA GLN A 179 -16.60 13.14 -11.28
C GLN A 179 -15.54 13.93 -10.50
N ALA A 180 -14.74 14.76 -11.17
CA ALA A 180 -13.69 15.55 -10.55
C ALA A 180 -14.24 16.54 -9.52
N GLN A 181 -15.38 17.18 -9.80
CA GLN A 181 -16.03 18.11 -8.87
C GLN A 181 -16.54 17.39 -7.62
N ALA A 182 -17.26 16.28 -7.78
CA ALA A 182 -17.73 15.47 -6.66
C ALA A 182 -16.56 14.97 -5.77
N TRP A 183 -15.44 14.61 -6.40
CA TRP A 183 -14.23 14.19 -5.69
C TRP A 183 -13.48 15.34 -5.03
N ALA A 184 -13.43 16.53 -5.64
CA ALA A 184 -12.77 17.70 -5.07
C ALA A 184 -13.49 18.20 -3.80
N GLU A 185 -14.82 18.21 -3.80
CA GLU A 185 -15.63 18.55 -2.64
C GLU A 185 -15.37 17.58 -1.47
N PHE A 186 -15.38 16.27 -1.76
CA PHE A 186 -15.02 15.22 -0.80
C PHE A 186 -13.58 15.39 -0.27
N ARG A 187 -12.61 15.75 -1.11
CA ARG A 187 -11.19 15.89 -0.75
C ARG A 187 -10.92 17.09 0.15
N SER A 188 -11.66 18.19 0.03
CA SER A 188 -11.46 19.35 0.92
C SER A 188 -11.60 18.95 2.39
N GLU A 189 -12.54 18.05 2.69
CA GLU A 189 -12.79 17.50 4.02
C GLU A 189 -11.72 16.48 4.45
N GLN A 190 -11.20 15.67 3.51
CA GLN A 190 -10.20 14.63 3.81
C GLN A 190 -8.76 15.17 3.91
N SER A 191 -8.42 16.21 3.14
CA SER A 191 -7.08 16.81 3.15
C SER A 191 -6.73 17.43 4.51
N GLN A 192 -7.71 18.06 5.17
CA GLN A 192 -7.57 18.59 6.53
C GLN A 192 -7.35 17.46 7.54
N LYS A 193 -8.04 16.32 7.38
CA LYS A 193 -7.87 15.12 8.21
C LYS A 193 -6.47 14.52 8.01
N ARG A 194 -5.99 14.40 6.77
CA ARG A 194 -4.62 13.91 6.45
C ARG A 194 -3.52 14.80 7.04
N ALA A 195 -3.61 16.11 6.84
CA ALA A 195 -2.63 17.06 7.39
C ALA A 195 -2.59 17.00 8.92
N ALA A 196 -3.76 16.92 9.57
CA ALA A 196 -3.84 16.72 11.01
C ALA A 196 -3.25 15.37 11.46
N MET A 197 -3.43 14.30 10.67
CA MET A 197 -2.86 12.97 10.93
C MET A 197 -1.34 12.93 10.80
N GLN A 198 -0.76 13.55 9.77
CA GLN A 198 0.68 13.68 9.59
C GLN A 198 1.31 14.52 10.70
N LEU A 199 0.72 15.69 11.01
CA LEU A 199 1.20 16.54 12.10
C LEU A 199 1.17 15.81 13.45
N ARG A 200 0.10 15.04 13.74
CA ARG A 200 0.02 14.21 14.95
C ARG A 200 1.09 13.12 14.99
N ALA A 201 1.47 12.55 13.85
CA ALA A 201 2.53 11.57 13.77
C ALA A 201 3.91 12.22 13.99
N GLU A 202 4.16 13.38 13.41
CA GLU A 202 5.40 14.15 13.58
C GLU A 202 5.59 14.64 15.02
N LEU A 203 4.54 15.18 15.64
CA LEU A 203 4.58 15.61 17.05
C LEU A 203 4.86 14.47 18.04
N ARG A 204 4.59 13.21 17.68
CA ARG A 204 4.90 12.04 18.52
C ARG A 204 6.37 11.64 18.47
N ARG A 205 7.13 12.12 17.48
CA ARG A 205 8.57 11.86 17.32
C ARG A 205 9.46 12.87 18.04
N MET A 206 8.91 14.04 18.38
CA MET A 206 9.61 15.12 19.13
C MET A 206 9.58 14.83 20.63
#